data_AF-A0A268JDK8-F1
#
_entry.id   AF-A0A268JDK8-F1
#
_cell.length_a   1.000
_cell.length_b   1.000
_cell.length_c   1.000
_cell.angle_alpha   90.00
_cell.angle_beta   90.00
_cell.angle_gamma   90.00
#
_symmetry.space_group_name_H-M   'P 1'
#
loop_
_entity.id
_entity.type
_entity.pdbx_description
1 polymer ?
#
loop_
_entity_poly.entity_id
_entity_poly.type
_entity_poly.pdbx_seq_one_letter_code
_entity_poly.pdbx_strand_id
1 'polypeptide(L)'
;MSRLIPSKEDENLKITPDRNNEVPYYANKFVVYEEYEFVNGEEDAWGNVEVNVTAKDTDKYKVYKPDTYPVHIYLQISEIIIDEETVRLNNEQNGFEEIKVHRLRSIKAQESFLKFAKRFGLLGISEREYFFKRINEEAFTSGHKNLVLTDIKKELVNQELINKIYRMKIAVNYLKKWVDDKITEEQKEDLMNIVNDELPTKQDRLQLKNGEFYPSVLFSSLMDLAWWQLHEALLKKTTYRRCKNERCGNIFAVDHGNRDYCPPYPNRKRSNCEHNHNRRLDYYRKQATRS
;
A
#
# COMPACT_ATOMS: atom_id res chain seq x y z
N MET A 1 19.28 16.25 -46.20
CA MET A 1 18.59 15.45 -45.17
C MET A 1 19.22 14.06 -45.18
N SER A 2 20.13 13.81 -44.24
CA SER A 2 20.93 12.58 -44.15
C SER A 2 20.05 11.39 -43.72
N ARG A 3 19.95 10.39 -44.59
CA ARG A 3 19.38 9.08 -44.26
C ARG A 3 20.42 8.31 -43.44
N LEU A 4 20.16 8.13 -42.15
CA LEU A 4 20.91 7.21 -41.30
C LEU A 4 20.54 5.78 -41.72
N ILE A 5 21.47 5.12 -42.40
CA ILE A 5 21.46 3.67 -42.59
C ILE A 5 21.92 3.09 -41.24
N PRO A 6 21.18 2.16 -40.60
CA PRO A 6 21.61 1.52 -39.37
C PRO A 6 22.97 0.86 -39.59
N SER A 7 23.84 0.95 -38.59
CA SER A 7 25.17 0.35 -38.66
C SER A 7 25.07 -1.18 -38.68
N LYS A 8 26.09 -1.88 -39.18
CA LYS A 8 26.18 -3.35 -39.08
C LYS A 8 26.19 -3.85 -37.62
N GLU A 9 26.44 -2.98 -36.65
CA GLU A 9 26.33 -3.29 -35.22
C GLU A 9 24.86 -3.33 -34.76
N ASP A 10 23.97 -2.54 -35.39
CA ASP A 10 22.52 -2.56 -35.13
C ASP A 10 21.83 -3.83 -35.70
N GLU A 11 22.40 -4.45 -36.75
CA GLU A 11 21.88 -5.71 -37.30
C GLU A 11 22.26 -6.95 -36.46
N ASN A 12 23.28 -6.84 -35.59
CA ASN A 12 23.76 -7.93 -34.74
C ASN A 12 23.11 -7.96 -33.34
N LEU A 13 22.25 -6.99 -33.01
CA LEU A 13 21.32 -7.06 -31.88
C LEU A 13 20.04 -7.86 -32.21
N LYS A 14 20.10 -8.79 -33.17
CA LYS A 14 19.21 -9.96 -33.22
C LYS A 14 19.58 -10.95 -32.13
N ILE A 15 19.63 -10.48 -30.89
CA ILE A 15 19.46 -11.36 -29.75
C ILE A 15 18.00 -11.79 -29.85
N THR A 16 17.77 -13.00 -30.38
CA THR A 16 16.53 -13.72 -30.11
C THR A 16 16.26 -13.53 -28.63
N PRO A 17 15.16 -12.85 -28.23
CA PRO A 17 14.92 -12.58 -26.82
C PRO A 17 15.01 -13.91 -26.11
N ASP A 18 15.88 -13.99 -25.10
CA ASP A 18 15.91 -15.13 -24.21
C ASP A 18 14.53 -15.20 -23.56
N ARG A 19 13.66 -16.02 -24.16
CA ARG A 19 12.26 -16.18 -23.75
C ARG A 19 12.15 -16.74 -22.34
N ASN A 20 13.25 -17.17 -21.74
CA ASN A 20 13.26 -17.78 -20.44
C ASN A 20 13.47 -16.80 -19.29
N ASN A 21 13.79 -15.51 -19.51
CA ASN A 21 14.23 -14.67 -18.38
C ASN A 21 13.80 -13.20 -18.29
N GLU A 22 12.93 -12.67 -19.14
CA GLU A 22 12.42 -11.30 -18.91
C GLU A 22 10.94 -11.14 -19.29
N VAL A 23 10.05 -11.49 -18.36
CA VAL A 23 8.63 -11.16 -18.47
C VAL A 23 8.22 -10.32 -17.26
N PRO A 24 7.81 -9.05 -17.42
CA PRO A 24 7.21 -8.31 -16.32
C PRO A 24 5.87 -8.96 -15.97
N TYR A 25 5.74 -9.39 -14.71
CA TYR A 25 4.58 -10.08 -14.18
C TYR A 25 3.36 -9.14 -14.13
N TYR A 26 2.44 -9.30 -15.07
CA TYR A 26 1.04 -8.91 -14.83
C TYR A 26 0.44 -9.98 -13.95
N ALA A 27 -0.07 -9.61 -12.78
CA ALA A 27 -0.74 -10.61 -12.00
C ALA A 27 -1.78 -10.02 -11.07
N ASN A 28 -2.76 -10.86 -10.79
CA ASN A 28 -3.33 -11.02 -9.46
C ASN A 28 -2.24 -11.40 -8.43
N LYS A 29 -1.04 -10.80 -8.50
CA LYS A 29 0.13 -11.00 -7.66
C LYS A 29 1.01 -9.73 -7.69
N PHE A 30 1.52 -9.28 -6.55
CA PHE A 30 2.61 -8.31 -6.48
C PHE A 30 3.86 -8.93 -5.85
N VAL A 31 5.03 -8.39 -6.19
CA VAL A 31 6.33 -8.80 -5.68
C VAL A 31 6.61 -8.06 -4.37
N VAL A 32 7.10 -8.78 -3.37
CA VAL A 32 7.54 -8.22 -2.10
C VAL A 32 8.92 -8.78 -1.81
N TYR A 33 9.92 -7.93 -1.80
CA TYR A 33 11.29 -8.32 -1.48
C TYR A 33 11.40 -8.72 0.00
N GLU A 34 12.29 -9.66 0.29
CA GLU A 34 12.48 -10.14 1.65
C GLU A 34 13.16 -9.10 2.55
N GLU A 35 14.04 -8.28 1.96
CA GLU A 35 14.82 -7.25 2.65
C GLU A 35 14.69 -5.89 1.96
N TYR A 36 14.39 -4.89 2.79
CA TYR A 36 14.36 -3.48 2.40
C TYR A 36 15.25 -2.71 3.36
N GLU A 37 15.89 -1.64 2.87
CA GLU A 37 16.72 -0.75 3.66
C GLU A 37 16.50 0.71 3.30
N PHE A 38 16.76 1.59 4.28
CA PHE A 38 16.81 3.02 4.05
C PHE A 38 18.18 3.41 3.51
N VAL A 39 18.20 4.20 2.45
CA VAL A 39 19.41 4.74 1.85
C VAL A 39 19.28 6.26 1.85
N ASN A 40 20.28 6.95 2.39
CA ASN A 40 20.33 8.41 2.31
C ASN A 40 20.64 8.82 0.87
N GLY A 41 19.80 9.69 0.31
CA GLY A 41 19.99 10.35 -0.97
C GLY A 41 20.78 11.65 -0.82
N GLU A 42 20.64 12.53 -1.81
CA GLU A 42 21.27 13.85 -1.81
C GLU A 42 20.56 14.78 -0.81
N GLU A 43 21.27 15.82 -0.36
CA GLU A 43 20.66 16.90 0.40
C GLU A 43 19.90 17.83 -0.55
N ASP A 44 18.66 18.16 -0.22
CA ASP A 44 17.90 19.18 -0.93
C ASP A 44 18.48 20.59 -0.68
N ALA A 45 17.94 21.59 -1.38
CA ALA A 45 18.35 22.99 -1.25
C ALA A 45 18.20 23.58 0.17
N TRP A 46 17.51 22.87 1.06
CA TRP A 46 17.29 23.25 2.45
C TRP A 46 18.09 22.39 3.44
N GLY A 47 19.04 21.59 2.95
CA GLY A 47 19.90 20.72 3.77
C GLY A 47 19.18 19.50 4.34
N ASN A 48 18.02 19.12 3.79
CA ASN A 48 17.37 17.87 4.18
C ASN A 48 17.90 16.74 3.31
N VAL A 49 18.49 15.75 3.97
CA VAL A 49 18.88 14.48 3.33
C VAL A 49 17.62 13.78 2.83
N GLU A 50 17.53 13.52 1.53
CA GLU A 50 16.48 12.70 0.96
C GLU A 50 16.57 11.27 1.50
N VAL A 51 15.44 10.66 1.81
CA VAL A 51 15.40 9.31 2.37
C VAL A 51 14.79 8.37 1.34
N ASN A 52 15.58 7.42 0.86
CA ASN A 52 15.15 6.40 -0.09
C ASN A 52 14.90 5.08 0.61
N VAL A 53 13.99 4.26 0.08
CA VAL A 53 13.84 2.86 0.51
C VAL A 53 14.08 1.97 -0.69
N THR A 54 15.01 1.04 -0.56
CA THR A 54 15.37 0.13 -1.65
C THR A 54 15.32 -1.31 -1.19
N ALA A 55 15.07 -2.23 -2.14
CA ALA A 55 15.25 -3.64 -1.91
C ALA A 55 16.75 -3.94 -1.80
N LYS A 56 17.17 -4.58 -0.71
CA LYS A 56 18.58 -4.90 -0.46
C LYS A 56 19.08 -6.06 -1.32
N ASP A 57 18.19 -7.00 -1.62
CA ASP A 57 18.45 -8.16 -2.47
C ASP A 57 17.26 -8.35 -3.41
N THR A 58 17.49 -8.07 -4.70
CA THR A 58 16.44 -8.14 -5.73
C THR A 58 16.14 -9.57 -6.19
N ASP A 59 17.01 -10.54 -5.85
CA ASP A 59 16.82 -11.95 -6.17
C ASP A 59 15.92 -12.65 -5.14
N LYS A 60 15.77 -12.07 -3.94
CA LYS A 60 14.95 -12.62 -2.85
C LYS A 60 13.61 -11.90 -2.73
N TYR A 61 12.57 -12.53 -3.25
CA TYR A 61 11.22 -11.99 -3.17
C TYR A 61 10.14 -13.05 -2.97
N LYS A 62 8.98 -12.58 -2.51
CA LYS A 62 7.74 -13.34 -2.38
C LYS A 62 6.70 -12.76 -3.31
N VAL A 63 5.94 -13.65 -3.94
CA VAL A 63 4.88 -13.29 -4.86
C VAL A 63 3.53 -13.44 -4.13
N TYR A 64 2.78 -12.35 -4.08
CA TYR A 64 1.63 -12.21 -3.20
C TYR A 64 0.36 -11.90 -3.95
N LYS A 65 -0.67 -12.75 -3.83
CA LYS A 65 -1.92 -12.55 -4.56
C LYS A 65 -2.86 -11.53 -3.87
N PRO A 66 -3.32 -10.44 -4.52
CA PRO A 66 -4.23 -9.46 -3.91
C PRO A 66 -5.55 -10.05 -3.42
N ASP A 67 -6.11 -11.03 -4.13
CA ASP A 67 -7.34 -11.73 -3.74
C ASP A 67 -7.19 -12.54 -2.44
N THR A 68 -5.96 -12.86 -2.06
CA THR A 68 -5.67 -13.55 -0.82
C THR A 68 -5.51 -12.62 0.38
N TYR A 69 -5.50 -11.30 0.21
CA TYR A 69 -5.45 -10.34 1.32
C TYR A 69 -6.86 -9.94 1.77
N PRO A 70 -7.33 -10.46 2.91
CA PRO A 70 -8.64 -10.08 3.47
C PRO A 70 -8.56 -8.78 4.29
N VAL A 71 -7.45 -8.04 4.20
CA VAL A 71 -7.21 -6.83 5.00
C VAL A 71 -7.31 -5.63 4.09
N HIS A 72 -8.12 -4.66 4.52
CA HIS A 72 -8.17 -3.34 3.91
C HIS A 72 -6.80 -2.64 4.08
N ILE A 73 -6.09 -2.43 2.97
CA ILE A 73 -4.69 -1.96 2.98
C ILE A 73 -4.60 -0.58 3.62
N TYR A 74 -5.59 0.29 3.42
CA TYR A 74 -5.64 1.62 4.05
C TYR A 74 -5.57 1.56 5.58
N LEU A 75 -6.16 0.53 6.21
CA LEU A 75 -6.05 0.35 7.67
C LEU A 75 -4.60 0.05 8.07
N GLN A 76 -3.89 -0.74 7.27
CA GLN A 76 -2.48 -1.09 7.53
C GLN A 76 -1.54 0.08 7.26
N ILE A 77 -1.80 0.88 6.22
CA ILE A 77 -1.06 2.12 5.95
C ILE A 77 -1.22 3.11 7.11
N SER A 78 -2.43 3.23 7.68
CA SER A 78 -2.66 4.15 8.81
C SER A 78 -1.90 3.79 10.10
N GLU A 79 -1.41 2.56 10.20
CA GLU A 79 -0.60 2.07 11.33
C GLU A 79 0.88 2.45 11.19
N ILE A 80 1.32 2.94 10.02
CA ILE A 80 2.67 3.46 9.82
C ILE A 80 2.88 4.67 10.75
N ILE A 81 4.00 4.66 11.44
CA ILE A 81 4.42 5.74 12.33
C ILE A 81 5.13 6.78 11.48
N ILE A 82 4.74 8.03 11.67
CA ILE A 82 5.27 9.20 10.98
C ILE A 82 5.65 10.19 12.09
N ASP A 83 6.81 10.82 11.94
CA ASP A 83 7.28 11.89 12.81
C ASP A 83 6.60 13.21 12.43
N GLU A 84 6.26 14.02 13.42
CA GLU A 84 5.73 15.36 13.24
C GLU A 84 6.77 16.35 13.74
N GLU A 85 7.19 17.27 12.87
CA GLU A 85 8.19 18.29 13.17
C GLU A 85 7.63 19.67 12.84
N THR A 86 7.98 20.68 13.64
CA THR A 86 7.66 22.08 13.31
C THR A 86 8.85 22.69 12.58
N VAL A 87 8.62 23.15 11.35
CA VAL A 87 9.61 23.85 10.53
C VAL A 87 9.23 25.31 10.42
N ARG A 88 10.22 26.20 10.54
CA ARG A 88 10.07 27.63 10.32
C ARG A 88 10.42 27.95 8.88
N LEU A 89 9.46 28.48 8.13
CA LEU A 89 9.66 28.97 6.77
C LEU A 89 9.63 30.49 6.75
N ASN A 90 10.48 31.11 5.94
CA ASN A 90 10.39 32.54 5.66
C ASN A 90 9.14 32.80 4.82
N ASN A 91 8.30 33.72 5.26
CA ASN A 91 7.16 34.18 4.46
C ASN A 91 7.57 35.34 3.53
N GLU A 92 6.71 35.68 2.57
CA GLU A 92 6.94 36.76 1.59
C GLU A 92 7.10 38.16 2.23
N GLN A 93 6.74 38.30 3.51
CA GLN A 93 6.75 39.55 4.26
C GLN A 93 7.95 39.68 5.22
N ASN A 94 9.02 38.90 5.03
CA ASN A 94 10.19 38.82 5.93
C ASN A 94 9.86 38.39 7.37
N GLY A 95 8.71 37.74 7.58
CA GLY A 95 8.36 37.04 8.81
C GLY A 95 8.63 35.54 8.71
N PHE A 96 8.36 34.82 9.81
CA PHE A 96 8.44 33.36 9.84
C PHE A 96 7.05 32.76 10.02
N GLU A 97 6.75 31.68 9.31
CA GLU A 97 5.60 30.83 9.54
C GLU A 97 6.07 29.47 10.08
N GLU A 98 5.43 29.02 11.17
CA GLU A 98 5.66 27.68 11.72
C GLU A 98 4.68 26.71 11.09
N ILE A 99 5.20 25.82 10.24
CA ILE A 99 4.41 24.76 9.60
C ILE A 99 4.74 23.41 10.22
N LYS A 100 3.75 22.54 10.31
CA LYS A 100 3.97 21.14 10.68
C LYS A 100 4.33 20.35 9.42
N VAL A 101 5.45 19.65 9.47
CA VAL A 101 5.89 18.73 8.42
C VAL A 101 5.94 17.31 8.95
N HIS A 102 5.76 16.36 8.05
CA HIS A 102 5.69 14.93 8.35
C HIS A 102 6.90 14.22 7.75
N ARG A 103 7.60 13.39 8.54
CA ARG A 103 8.85 12.74 8.12
C ARG A 103 8.90 11.27 8.57
N LEU A 104 9.85 10.52 8.00
CA LEU A 104 10.24 9.16 8.42
C LEU A 104 11.71 9.18 8.89
N ARG A 105 12.00 9.97 9.92
CA ARG A 105 13.36 10.20 10.44
C ARG A 105 13.69 9.31 11.64
N SER A 106 12.76 9.12 12.55
CA SER A 106 13.02 8.31 13.74
C SER A 106 13.15 6.84 13.37
N ILE A 107 14.03 6.13 14.09
CA ILE A 107 14.21 4.67 13.94
C ILE A 107 12.86 3.95 14.01
N LYS A 108 11.97 4.40 14.91
CA LYS A 108 10.63 3.83 15.09
C LYS A 108 9.74 4.03 13.86
N ALA A 109 9.75 5.22 13.26
CA ALA A 109 9.00 5.51 12.03
C ALA A 109 9.52 4.64 10.88
N GLN A 110 10.84 4.60 10.70
CA GLN A 110 11.54 3.79 9.72
C GLN A 110 11.22 2.29 9.87
N GLU A 111 11.38 1.72 11.06
CA GLU A 111 11.05 0.32 11.33
C GLU A 111 9.58 -0.01 11.05
N SER A 112 8.66 0.90 11.40
CA SER A 112 7.23 0.72 11.13
C SER A 112 6.94 0.67 9.63
N PHE A 113 7.61 1.51 8.84
CA PHE A 113 7.51 1.54 7.38
C PHE A 113 8.11 0.27 6.77
N LEU A 114 9.31 -0.13 7.17
CA LEU A 114 9.94 -1.36 6.67
C LEU A 114 9.13 -2.61 7.01
N LYS A 115 8.49 -2.63 8.19
CA LYS A 115 7.57 -3.71 8.56
C LYS A 115 6.35 -3.76 7.64
N PHE A 116 5.82 -2.61 7.24
CA PHE A 116 4.78 -2.55 6.22
C PHE A 116 5.32 -3.06 4.87
N ALA A 117 6.45 -2.54 4.40
CA ALA A 117 7.07 -2.89 3.13
C ALA A 117 7.35 -4.39 3.00
N LYS A 118 7.95 -5.01 4.02
CA LYS A 118 8.20 -6.47 4.07
C LYS A 118 6.93 -7.33 4.00
N ARG A 119 5.77 -6.74 4.29
CA ARG A 119 4.49 -7.45 4.33
C ARG A 119 3.64 -7.23 3.08
N PHE A 120 3.67 -6.02 2.54
CA PHE A 120 2.78 -5.60 1.46
C PHE A 120 3.52 -5.15 0.20
N GLY A 121 4.84 -5.04 0.24
CA GLY A 121 5.60 -4.34 -0.78
C GLY A 121 5.60 -2.84 -0.50
N LEU A 122 6.31 -2.10 -1.35
CA LEU A 122 6.45 -0.67 -1.21
C LEU A 122 5.25 0.09 -1.80
N LEU A 123 5.07 1.33 -1.33
CA LEU A 123 3.81 2.06 -1.48
C LEU A 123 3.67 2.86 -2.78
N GLY A 124 4.76 3.20 -3.46
CA GLY A 124 4.75 4.16 -4.57
C GLY A 124 5.79 3.87 -5.64
N ILE A 125 5.45 4.18 -6.88
CA ILE A 125 6.39 4.15 -8.02
C ILE A 125 6.67 5.61 -8.38
N SER A 126 7.93 6.04 -8.33
CA SER A 126 8.36 7.43 -8.54
C SER A 126 8.41 7.83 -10.02
N GLU A 127 8.67 6.88 -10.93
CA GLU A 127 8.73 7.15 -12.36
C GLU A 127 7.66 6.37 -13.14
N ARG A 128 6.64 7.11 -13.59
CA ARG A 128 5.65 6.62 -14.55
C ARG A 128 6.28 6.57 -15.94
N GLU A 129 7.22 5.67 -16.19
CA GLU A 129 7.44 5.25 -17.56
C GLU A 129 6.19 4.48 -17.99
N TYR A 130 5.32 5.15 -18.75
CA TYR A 130 4.22 4.54 -19.49
C TYR A 130 4.83 3.54 -20.48
N PHE A 131 5.24 2.37 -19.99
CA PHE A 131 5.60 1.26 -20.84
C PHE A 131 4.31 0.75 -21.46
N PHE A 132 3.98 1.27 -22.64
CA PHE A 132 3.20 0.58 -23.65
C PHE A 132 3.99 -0.64 -24.17
N LYS A 133 4.45 -1.53 -23.28
CA LYS A 133 4.97 -2.83 -23.71
C LYS A 133 3.74 -3.66 -24.05
N ARG A 134 3.56 -4.00 -25.34
CA ARG A 134 2.52 -4.92 -25.81
C ARG A 134 2.54 -6.17 -24.91
N ILE A 135 1.46 -6.37 -24.18
CA ILE A 135 1.32 -7.43 -23.19
C ILE A 135 0.96 -8.71 -23.94
N ASN A 136 1.69 -9.79 -23.69
CA ASN A 136 1.33 -11.12 -24.19
C ASN A 136 0.01 -11.57 -23.55
N GLU A 137 -0.87 -12.17 -24.37
CA GLU A 137 -2.26 -12.55 -24.05
C GLU A 137 -2.40 -13.57 -22.89
N GLU A 138 -1.31 -14.16 -22.41
CA GLU A 138 -1.34 -15.31 -21.47
C GLU A 138 -1.18 -14.95 -19.99
N ALA A 139 -0.98 -13.67 -19.62
CA ALA A 139 -0.73 -13.28 -18.23
C ALA A 139 -1.99 -13.15 -17.33
N PHE A 140 -3.17 -13.54 -17.80
CA PHE A 140 -4.44 -13.34 -17.11
C PHE A 140 -4.95 -14.63 -16.46
N THR A 141 -4.63 -14.86 -15.17
CA THR A 141 -5.23 -15.98 -14.42
C THR A 141 -5.77 -15.62 -13.03
N SER A 142 -7.03 -16.02 -12.84
CA SER A 142 -7.90 -16.11 -11.64
C SER A 142 -7.93 -14.94 -10.65
N GLY A 143 -8.92 -14.07 -10.80
CA GLY A 143 -9.32 -13.09 -9.79
C GLY A 143 -10.19 -11.98 -10.39
N HIS A 144 -11.16 -11.45 -9.64
CA HIS A 144 -11.81 -10.19 -10.01
C HIS A 144 -10.91 -9.05 -9.48
N LYS A 145 -10.31 -8.28 -10.42
CA LYS A 145 -9.42 -7.11 -10.24
C LYS A 145 -7.91 -7.45 -10.26
N ASN A 146 -7.22 -7.05 -11.33
CA ASN A 146 -5.77 -7.22 -11.50
C ASN A 146 -5.02 -5.98 -11.01
N LEU A 147 -4.24 -6.07 -9.93
CA LEU A 147 -3.31 -5.01 -9.51
C LEU A 147 -1.96 -5.21 -10.20
N VAL A 148 -1.52 -4.28 -11.06
CA VAL A 148 -0.14 -4.32 -11.60
C VAL A 148 0.67 -3.21 -10.94
N LEU A 149 1.71 -3.59 -10.20
CA LEU A 149 2.72 -2.66 -9.71
C LEU A 149 3.92 -2.79 -10.65
N THR A 150 4.23 -1.75 -11.41
CA THR A 150 5.43 -1.71 -12.25
C THR A 150 6.62 -1.29 -11.40
N ASP A 151 7.27 -2.29 -10.79
CA ASP A 151 8.38 -2.13 -9.84
C ASP A 151 9.71 -2.01 -10.60
N ILE A 152 9.87 -0.93 -11.38
CA ILE A 152 11.07 -0.69 -12.17
C ILE A 152 11.59 0.72 -11.88
N LYS A 153 12.48 0.78 -10.87
CA LYS A 153 13.49 1.81 -10.53
C LYS A 153 13.18 2.74 -9.36
N LYS A 154 14.14 2.74 -8.42
CA LYS A 154 14.41 3.67 -7.31
C LYS A 154 13.17 4.25 -6.66
N GLU A 155 12.62 3.48 -5.72
CA GLU A 155 11.52 3.92 -4.89
C GLU A 155 11.97 4.98 -3.88
N LEU A 156 11.71 6.24 -4.24
CA LEU A 156 11.95 7.39 -3.39
C LEU A 156 10.80 7.49 -2.38
N VAL A 157 11.13 7.39 -1.09
CA VAL A 157 10.22 7.81 -0.03
C VAL A 157 10.27 9.34 0.01
N ASN A 158 9.52 9.95 -0.91
CA ASN A 158 9.45 11.40 -1.02
C ASN A 158 8.39 11.99 -0.07
N GLN A 159 8.40 13.31 0.06
CA GLN A 159 7.46 14.02 0.91
C GLN A 159 5.99 13.82 0.49
N GLU A 160 5.72 13.65 -0.81
CA GLU A 160 4.37 13.40 -1.32
C GLU A 160 3.81 12.08 -0.76
N LEU A 161 4.58 10.99 -0.82
CA LEU A 161 4.17 9.70 -0.27
C LEU A 161 3.93 9.80 1.24
N ILE A 162 4.82 10.47 1.98
CA ILE A 162 4.66 10.66 3.43
C ILE A 162 3.36 11.44 3.73
N ASN A 163 3.07 12.48 2.97
CA ASN A 163 1.82 13.24 3.09
C ASN A 163 0.60 12.36 2.81
N LYS A 164 0.65 11.49 1.79
CA LYS A 164 -0.44 10.53 1.50
C LYS A 164 -0.67 9.55 2.64
N ILE A 165 0.40 8.99 3.23
CA ILE A 165 0.30 8.11 4.41
C ILE A 165 -0.33 8.89 5.58
N TYR A 166 0.08 10.14 5.80
CA TYR A 166 -0.47 10.98 6.84
C TYR A 166 -1.96 11.28 6.64
N ARG A 167 -2.38 11.66 5.42
CA ARG A 167 -3.81 11.85 5.09
C ARG A 167 -4.62 10.59 5.27
N MET A 168 -4.07 9.42 4.89
CA MET A 168 -4.69 8.12 5.15
C MET A 168 -4.91 7.89 6.65
N LYS A 169 -3.93 8.28 7.48
CA LYS A 169 -4.03 8.19 8.94
C LYS A 169 -5.14 9.07 9.50
N ILE A 170 -5.31 10.29 8.99
CA ILE A 170 -6.43 11.17 9.35
C ILE A 170 -7.76 10.51 8.97
N ALA A 171 -7.90 10.05 7.72
CA ALA A 171 -9.12 9.41 7.23
C ALA A 171 -9.51 8.19 8.09
N VAL A 172 -8.55 7.31 8.41
CA VAL A 172 -8.80 6.15 9.27
C VAL A 172 -9.10 6.55 10.71
N ASN A 173 -8.54 7.64 11.23
CA ASN A 173 -8.92 8.15 12.54
C ASN A 173 -10.38 8.64 12.57
N TYR A 174 -10.87 9.27 11.50
CA TYR A 174 -12.29 9.58 11.38
C TYR A 174 -13.14 8.32 11.31
N LEU A 175 -12.74 7.29 10.56
CA LEU A 175 -13.44 5.98 10.59
C LEU A 175 -13.49 5.38 11.99
N LYS A 176 -12.39 5.46 12.77
CA LYS A 176 -12.38 4.98 14.16
C LYS A 176 -13.37 5.75 15.03
N LYS A 177 -13.43 7.08 14.91
CA LYS A 177 -14.42 7.90 15.60
C LYS A 177 -15.84 7.54 15.16
N TRP A 178 -16.05 7.25 13.88
CA TRP A 178 -17.34 6.82 13.37
C TRP A 178 -17.76 5.49 14.00
N VAL A 179 -16.88 4.50 14.03
CA VAL A 179 -17.14 3.21 14.70
C VAL A 179 -17.48 3.35 16.18
N ASP A 180 -16.94 4.37 16.84
CA ASP A 180 -17.20 4.67 18.25
C ASP A 180 -18.43 5.56 18.47
N ASP A 181 -19.19 5.90 17.42
CA ASP A 181 -20.30 6.87 17.45
C ASP A 181 -19.89 8.25 17.98
N LYS A 182 -18.65 8.67 17.68
CA LYS A 182 -18.02 9.93 18.12
C LYS A 182 -17.62 10.87 16.98
N ILE A 183 -17.97 10.53 15.74
CA ILE A 183 -17.66 11.37 14.57
C ILE A 183 -18.64 12.54 14.48
N THR A 184 -18.15 13.74 14.18
CA THR A 184 -18.97 14.92 13.91
C THR A 184 -19.34 15.03 12.42
N GLU A 185 -20.35 15.83 12.05
CA GLU A 185 -20.67 16.07 10.63
C GLU A 185 -19.51 16.74 9.88
N GLU A 186 -18.86 17.73 10.49
CA GLU A 186 -17.64 18.36 9.94
C GLU A 186 -16.54 17.33 9.64
N GLN A 187 -16.33 16.34 10.52
CA GLN A 187 -15.35 15.27 10.28
C GLN A 187 -15.78 14.30 9.17
N LYS A 188 -17.09 14.13 8.93
CA LYS A 188 -17.59 13.33 7.80
C LYS A 188 -17.36 14.08 6.49
N GLU A 189 -17.61 15.38 6.47
CA GLU A 189 -17.34 16.24 5.31
C GLU A 189 -15.84 16.26 5.00
N ASP A 190 -15.00 16.44 6.01
CA ASP A 190 -13.54 16.40 5.86
C ASP A 190 -13.05 15.02 5.38
N LEU A 191 -13.59 13.92 5.92
CA LEU A 191 -13.30 12.57 5.41
C LEU A 191 -13.64 12.44 3.92
N MET A 192 -14.81 12.95 3.51
CA MET A 192 -15.23 12.94 2.10
C MET A 192 -14.27 13.75 1.23
N ASN A 193 -13.89 14.94 1.67
CA ASN A 193 -12.95 15.80 0.95
C ASN A 193 -11.57 15.16 0.81
N ILE A 194 -11.01 14.60 1.90
CA ILE A 194 -9.73 13.90 1.87
C ILE A 194 -9.76 12.74 0.87
N VAL A 195 -10.82 11.93 0.87
CA VAL A 195 -10.95 10.78 -0.04
C VAL A 195 -11.11 11.24 -1.50
N ASN A 196 -11.82 12.34 -1.75
CA ASN A 196 -12.00 12.89 -3.09
C ASN A 196 -10.73 13.54 -3.65
N ASP A 197 -9.94 14.20 -2.80
CA ASP A 197 -8.65 14.78 -3.20
C ASP A 197 -7.61 13.70 -3.54
N GLU A 198 -7.67 12.58 -2.84
CA GLU A 198 -6.77 11.43 -3.01
C GLU A 198 -7.34 10.39 -3.99
N LEU A 199 -8.23 10.82 -4.90
CA LEU A 199 -8.83 9.92 -5.87
C LEU A 199 -7.73 9.17 -6.65
N PRO A 200 -7.81 7.83 -6.65
CA PRO A 200 -6.74 7.00 -7.15
C PRO A 200 -6.61 7.17 -8.66
N THR A 201 -5.37 7.18 -9.16
CA THR A 201 -5.17 6.99 -10.61
C THR A 201 -5.50 5.53 -10.94
N LYS A 202 -6.72 5.30 -11.42
CA LYS A 202 -7.18 3.98 -11.88
C LYS A 202 -7.38 3.95 -13.38
N GLN A 203 -7.08 2.83 -14.00
CA GLN A 203 -7.36 2.58 -15.40
C GLN A 203 -8.27 1.36 -15.51
N ASP A 204 -9.48 1.56 -16.03
CA ASP A 204 -10.36 0.44 -16.36
C ASP A 204 -9.82 -0.29 -17.60
N ARG A 205 -9.81 -1.62 -17.54
CA ARG A 205 -9.18 -2.52 -18.51
C ARG A 205 -10.09 -3.72 -18.76
N LEU A 206 -9.88 -4.40 -19.88
CA LEU A 206 -10.49 -5.70 -20.16
C LEU A 206 -9.47 -6.80 -19.91
N GLN A 207 -9.91 -7.91 -19.32
CA GLN A 207 -9.15 -9.15 -19.25
C GLN A 207 -9.89 -10.24 -20.04
N LEU A 208 -9.16 -11.06 -20.80
CA LEU A 208 -9.71 -12.24 -21.46
C LEU A 208 -9.44 -13.46 -20.59
N LYS A 209 -10.48 -14.21 -20.23
CA LYS A 209 -10.37 -15.44 -19.44
C LYS A 209 -11.27 -16.52 -20.03
N ASN A 210 -10.68 -17.67 -20.37
CA ASN A 210 -11.40 -18.80 -20.97
C ASN A 210 -12.23 -18.40 -22.21
N GLY A 211 -11.73 -17.46 -23.02
CA GLY A 211 -12.44 -16.95 -24.21
C GLY A 211 -13.51 -15.88 -23.95
N GLU A 212 -13.74 -15.50 -22.69
CA GLU A 212 -14.72 -14.47 -22.31
C GLU A 212 -14.03 -13.19 -21.80
N PHE A 213 -14.61 -12.03 -22.11
CA PHE A 213 -14.12 -10.73 -21.61
C PHE A 213 -14.69 -10.43 -20.22
N TYR A 214 -13.81 -10.01 -19.30
CA TYR A 214 -14.17 -9.57 -17.96
C TYR A 214 -13.61 -8.17 -17.69
N PRO A 215 -14.27 -7.36 -16.85
CA PRO A 215 -13.73 -6.08 -16.41
C PRO A 215 -12.53 -6.30 -15.47
N SER A 216 -11.53 -5.43 -15.59
CA SER A 216 -10.36 -5.36 -14.71
C SER A 216 -10.01 -3.90 -14.44
N VAL A 217 -9.31 -3.62 -13.34
CA VAL A 217 -8.92 -2.27 -12.95
C VAL A 217 -7.44 -2.31 -12.59
N LEU A 218 -6.66 -1.44 -13.22
CA LEU A 218 -5.24 -1.26 -12.99
C LEU A 218 -5.01 -0.02 -12.10
N PHE A 219 -4.15 -0.14 -11.09
CA PHE A 219 -3.72 0.96 -10.23
C PHE A 219 -2.23 1.23 -10.42
N SER A 220 -1.82 2.49 -10.29
CA SER A 220 -0.40 2.85 -10.41
C SER A 220 0.44 2.54 -9.18
N SER A 221 -0.16 2.28 -8.02
CA SER A 221 0.57 2.00 -6.78
C SER A 221 -0.29 1.27 -5.75
N LEU A 222 0.33 0.75 -4.68
CA LEU A 222 -0.41 0.24 -3.53
C LEU A 222 -1.15 1.35 -2.78
N MET A 223 -0.61 2.57 -2.77
CA MET A 223 -1.29 3.72 -2.20
C MET A 223 -2.61 4.02 -2.95
N ASP A 224 -2.59 3.99 -4.29
CA ASP A 224 -3.81 4.16 -5.10
C ASP A 224 -4.82 3.05 -4.83
N LEU A 225 -4.38 1.80 -4.74
CA LEU A 225 -5.25 0.69 -4.36
C LEU A 225 -5.89 0.93 -2.99
N ALA A 226 -5.12 1.41 -2.01
CA ALA A 226 -5.61 1.64 -0.66
C ALA A 226 -6.66 2.75 -0.60
N TRP A 227 -6.45 3.88 -1.27
CA TRP A 227 -7.43 4.96 -1.38
C TRP A 227 -8.70 4.50 -2.10
N TRP A 228 -8.54 3.74 -3.19
CA TRP A 228 -9.66 3.13 -3.88
C TRP A 228 -10.47 2.18 -2.98
N GLN A 229 -9.80 1.34 -2.19
CA GLN A 229 -10.45 0.43 -1.25
C GLN A 229 -11.25 1.19 -0.19
N LEU A 230 -10.72 2.31 0.31
CA LEU A 230 -11.42 3.16 1.26
C LEU A 230 -12.66 3.80 0.64
N HIS A 231 -12.51 4.39 -0.55
CA HIS A 231 -13.61 4.97 -1.30
C HIS A 231 -14.74 3.96 -1.55
N GLU A 232 -14.41 2.76 -2.06
CA GLU A 232 -15.38 1.68 -2.26
C GLU A 232 -16.05 1.24 -0.95
N ALA A 233 -15.30 1.22 0.15
CA ALA A 233 -15.82 0.83 1.45
C ALA A 233 -16.85 1.83 1.98
N LEU A 234 -16.62 3.14 1.76
CA LEU A 234 -17.55 4.21 2.09
C LEU A 234 -18.83 4.11 1.25
N LEU A 235 -18.71 3.97 -0.07
CA LEU A 235 -19.86 3.85 -0.97
C LEU A 235 -20.74 2.63 -0.63
N LYS A 236 -20.12 1.50 -0.29
CA LYS A 236 -20.84 0.26 0.06
C LYS A 236 -21.36 0.25 1.49
N LYS A 237 -21.16 1.33 2.26
CA LYS A 237 -21.52 1.41 3.69
C LYS A 237 -20.96 0.21 4.46
N THR A 238 -19.68 -0.10 4.20
CA THR A 238 -19.01 -1.26 4.80
C THR A 238 -19.09 -1.14 6.31
N THR A 239 -19.53 -2.21 6.98
CA THR A 239 -19.59 -2.23 8.44
C THR A 239 -18.18 -2.41 8.99
N TYR A 240 -17.79 -1.54 9.92
CA TYR A 240 -16.52 -1.65 10.65
C TYR A 240 -16.79 -2.06 12.09
N ARG A 241 -15.90 -2.86 12.67
CA ARG A 241 -15.95 -3.27 14.09
C ARG A 241 -14.57 -3.16 14.71
N ARG A 242 -14.53 -3.03 16.05
CA ARG A 242 -13.31 -3.21 16.83
C ARG A 242 -13.04 -4.67 17.09
N CYS A 243 -11.78 -5.08 16.98
CA CYS A 243 -11.38 -6.43 17.33
C CYS A 243 -11.58 -6.69 18.83
N LYS A 244 -12.31 -7.76 19.17
CA LYS A 244 -12.53 -8.19 20.57
C LYS A 244 -11.26 -8.64 21.31
N ASN A 245 -10.15 -8.88 20.60
CA ASN A 245 -8.87 -9.09 21.27
C ASN A 245 -8.37 -7.74 21.82
N GLU A 246 -8.45 -7.57 23.14
CA GLU A 246 -8.05 -6.35 23.87
C GLU A 246 -6.62 -5.89 23.57
N ARG A 247 -5.70 -6.81 23.25
CA ARG A 247 -4.32 -6.46 22.87
C ARG A 247 -4.19 -5.95 21.43
N CYS A 248 -5.23 -6.11 20.61
CA CYS A 248 -5.26 -5.60 19.25
C CYS A 248 -6.01 -4.28 19.19
N GLY A 249 -7.29 -4.24 19.58
CA GLY A 249 -8.10 -3.01 19.60
C GLY A 249 -8.33 -2.33 18.25
N ASN A 250 -7.70 -2.81 17.16
CA ASN A 250 -7.82 -2.25 15.83
C ASN A 250 -9.24 -2.37 15.29
N ILE A 251 -9.64 -1.39 14.47
CA ILE A 251 -10.83 -1.53 13.65
C ILE A 251 -10.53 -2.43 12.45
N PHE A 252 -11.54 -3.16 11.99
CA PHE A 252 -11.49 -3.92 10.75
C PHE A 252 -12.84 -3.81 10.05
N ALA A 253 -12.83 -3.88 8.72
CA ALA A 253 -14.06 -3.98 7.96
C ALA A 253 -14.55 -5.43 7.94
N VAL A 254 -15.85 -5.59 8.14
CA VAL A 254 -16.54 -6.88 8.30
C VAL A 254 -16.88 -7.43 6.92
N ASP A 255 -16.24 -8.52 6.54
CA ASP A 255 -16.52 -9.28 5.31
C ASP A 255 -17.66 -10.30 5.50
N HIS A 256 -17.86 -10.78 6.73
CA HIS A 256 -18.93 -11.70 7.12
C HIS A 256 -19.55 -11.27 8.46
N GLY A 257 -20.89 -11.18 8.51
CA GLY A 257 -21.64 -10.47 9.57
C GLY A 257 -21.39 -10.88 11.02
N ASN A 258 -20.85 -12.08 11.27
CA ASN A 258 -20.56 -12.59 12.62
C ASN A 258 -19.09 -12.49 13.03
N ARG A 259 -18.26 -11.76 12.27
CA ARG A 259 -16.84 -11.63 12.60
C ARG A 259 -16.63 -10.61 13.73
N ASP A 260 -15.88 -11.04 14.74
CA ASP A 260 -15.56 -10.28 15.96
C ASP A 260 -14.06 -9.95 16.11
N TYR A 261 -13.22 -10.56 15.28
CA TYR A 261 -11.78 -10.40 15.31
C TYR A 261 -11.28 -9.90 13.95
N CYS A 262 -10.06 -9.35 13.93
CA CYS A 262 -9.41 -8.98 12.67
C CYS A 262 -9.49 -10.14 11.66
N PRO A 263 -9.57 -9.83 10.36
CA PRO A 263 -9.56 -10.85 9.32
C PRO A 263 -8.36 -11.80 9.45
N PRO A 264 -8.54 -13.10 9.12
CA PRO A 264 -7.43 -14.06 9.13
C PRO A 264 -6.36 -13.67 8.09
N TYR A 265 -5.16 -14.24 8.18
CA TYR A 265 -4.21 -14.11 7.08
C TYR A 265 -4.65 -14.95 5.87
N PRO A 266 -4.16 -14.63 4.66
CA PRO A 266 -4.21 -15.53 3.51
C PRO A 266 -4.03 -17.01 3.91
N ASN A 267 -4.89 -17.89 3.41
CA ASN A 267 -4.82 -19.35 3.64
C ASN A 267 -4.95 -19.78 5.12
N ARG A 268 -5.45 -18.93 6.02
CA ARG A 268 -5.76 -19.31 7.41
C ARG A 268 -7.26 -19.29 7.67
N LYS A 269 -7.75 -20.30 8.40
CA LYS A 269 -9.15 -20.39 8.82
C LYS A 269 -9.52 -19.40 9.93
N ARG A 270 -8.57 -19.09 10.82
CA ARG A 270 -8.77 -18.23 12.00
C ARG A 270 -7.73 -17.13 12.03
N SER A 271 -8.09 -15.99 12.62
CA SER A 271 -7.14 -14.90 12.79
C SER A 271 -6.23 -15.14 13.98
N ASN A 272 -5.03 -14.53 13.93
CA ASN A 272 -4.13 -14.56 15.08
C ASN A 272 -4.77 -13.89 16.30
N CYS A 273 -5.63 -12.89 16.10
CA CYS A 273 -6.38 -12.23 17.18
C CYS A 273 -7.36 -13.19 17.85
N GLU A 274 -8.14 -13.93 17.06
CA GLU A 274 -9.07 -14.95 17.56
C GLU A 274 -8.33 -16.05 18.31
N HIS A 275 -7.26 -16.59 17.71
CA HIS A 275 -6.45 -17.65 18.32
C HIS A 275 -5.84 -17.20 19.66
N ASN A 276 -5.26 -16.00 19.70
CA ASN A 276 -4.67 -15.45 20.91
C ASN A 276 -5.70 -15.19 22.01
N HIS A 277 -6.89 -14.70 21.64
CA HIS A 277 -7.98 -14.47 22.58
C HIS A 277 -8.45 -15.81 23.19
N ASN A 278 -8.71 -16.81 22.35
CA ASN A 278 -9.15 -18.14 22.81
C ASN A 278 -8.11 -18.80 23.72
N ARG A 279 -6.82 -18.69 23.39
CA ARG A 279 -5.75 -19.21 24.25
C ARG A 279 -5.73 -18.57 25.64
N ARG A 280 -6.05 -17.28 25.76
CA ARG A 280 -6.17 -16.61 27.07
C ARG A 280 -7.41 -17.06 27.83
N LEU A 281 -8.56 -17.15 27.17
CA LEU A 281 -9.78 -17.67 27.78
C LEU A 281 -9.56 -19.08 28.36
N ASP A 282 -8.89 -19.96 27.60
CA ASP A 282 -8.59 -21.31 28.05
C ASP A 282 -7.63 -21.33 29.24
N TYR A 283 -6.66 -20.42 29.29
CA TYR A 283 -5.77 -20.25 30.44
C TYR A 283 -6.55 -19.83 31.70
N TYR A 284 -7.41 -18.82 31.60
CA TYR A 284 -8.23 -18.36 32.73
C TYR A 284 -9.22 -19.42 33.21
N ARG A 285 -9.85 -20.16 32.29
CA ARG A 285 -10.72 -21.30 32.64
C ARG A 285 -9.97 -22.36 33.44
N LYS A 286 -8.76 -22.72 33.01
CA LYS A 286 -7.91 -23.70 33.72
C LYS A 286 -7.47 -23.21 35.10
N GLN A 287 -7.20 -21.91 35.25
CA GLN A 287 -6.90 -21.33 36.57
C GLN A 287 -8.12 -21.39 37.49
N ALA A 288 -9.29 -20.98 37.01
CA ALA A 288 -10.52 -20.98 37.79
C ALA A 288 -10.97 -22.38 38.25
N THR A 289 -10.62 -23.44 37.51
CA THR A 289 -10.89 -24.83 37.92
C THR A 289 -9.86 -25.41 38.91
N ARG A 290 -8.73 -24.73 39.12
CA ARG A 290 -7.65 -25.18 40.02
C ARG A 290 -7.68 -24.50 41.38
N SER A 291 -8.31 -23.34 41.46
CA SER A 291 -8.67 -22.61 42.68
C SER A 291 -9.97 -23.15 43.27
#